data_AF-A0A7W7EYU4-F1
#
_entry.id   AF-A0A7W7EYU4-F1
#
_cell.length_a   1.000
_cell.length_b   1.000
_cell.length_c   1.000
_cell.angle_alpha   90.00
_cell.angle_beta   90.00
_cell.angle_gamma   90.00
#
_symmetry.space_group_name_H-M   'P 1'
#
loop_
_entity.id
_entity.type
_entity.pdbx_description
1 polymer ?
#
loop_
_entity_poly.entity_id
_entity_poly.type
_entity_poly.pdbx_seq_one_letter_code
_entity_poly.pdbx_strand_id
1 'polypeptide(L)' 'MAVKFLKPCQQGTLYNEGETASFDSDTEKRLVAQKFAEVVKTPAKSDQA' A
#
# COMPACT_ATOMS: atom_id res chain seq x y z
N MET A 1 -6.63 -5.85 -2.42
CA MET A 1 -7.11 -5.18 -1.20
C MET A 1 -6.49 -3.79 -1.25
N ALA A 2 -6.06 -3.15 -0.17
CA ALA A 2 -5.02 -2.14 -0.32
C ALA A 2 -3.90 -2.45 0.66
N VAL A 3 -2.74 -1.85 0.41
CA VAL A 3 -1.61 -1.91 1.31
C VAL A 3 -1.26 -0.52 1.78
N LYS A 4 -0.93 -0.40 3.07
CA LYS A 4 -0.39 0.82 3.65
C LYS A 4 1.12 0.70 3.72
N PHE A 5 1.83 1.63 3.10
CA PHE A 5 3.28 1.63 3.09
C PHE A 5 3.83 1.98 4.48
N LEU A 6 4.73 1.15 4.99
CA LEU A 6 5.41 1.32 6.27
C LEU A 6 6.70 2.14 6.14
N LYS A 7 7.19 2.31 4.92
CA LYS A 7 8.39 3.09 4.57
C LYS A 7 8.29 3.53 3.10
N PRO A 8 9.04 4.57 2.70
CA PRO A 8 9.04 5.00 1.31
C PRO A 8 9.43 3.87 0.37
N CYS A 9 8.66 3.69 -0.70
CA CYS A 9 8.86 2.62 -1.68
C CYS A 9 8.54 3.14 -3.08
N GLN A 10 9.37 2.79 -4.06
CA GLN A 10 9.10 3.16 -5.46
C GLN A 10 8.61 1.93 -6.23
N GLN A 11 7.37 1.99 -6.70
CA GLN A 11 6.72 0.97 -7.52
C GLN A 11 6.05 1.64 -8.72
N GLY A 12 6.87 2.03 -9.71
CA GLY A 12 6.48 2.93 -10.82
C GLY A 12 6.32 4.38 -10.38
N THR A 13 5.58 4.61 -9.29
CA THR A 13 5.42 5.88 -8.59
C THR A 13 6.10 5.80 -7.22
N LEU A 14 6.56 6.94 -6.70
CA LEU A 14 7.08 7.02 -5.33
C LEU A 14 5.90 7.03 -4.35
N TYR A 15 5.88 6.08 -3.43
CA TYR A 15 4.93 6.03 -2.32
C TYR A 15 5.65 6.36 -1.02
N ASN A 16 5.06 7.23 -0.22
CA ASN A 16 5.59 7.65 1.07
C ASN A 16 5.11 6.73 2.21
N GLU A 17 5.79 6.81 3.35
CA GLU A 17 5.33 6.16 4.56
C GLU A 17 3.92 6.66 4.96
N GLY A 18 3.04 5.73 5.31
CA GLY A 18 1.66 6.00 5.68
C GLY A 18 0.69 6.08 4.50
N GLU A 19 1.18 6.19 3.27
CA GLU A 19 0.32 6.18 2.09
C GLU A 19 -0.33 4.82 1.89
N THR A 20 -1.56 4.84 1.37
CA THR A 20 -2.32 3.64 1.08
C THR A 20 -2.57 3.56 -0.41
N ALA A 21 -2.22 2.43 -1.03
CA ALA A 21 -2.47 2.18 -2.43
C ALA A 21 -2.96 0.75 -2.66
N SER A 22 -3.76 0.58 -3.70
CA SER A 22 -4.31 -0.71 -4.11
C SER A 22 -3.44 -1.31 -5.21
N PHE A 23 -3.05 -2.57 -5.05
CA PHE A 23 -2.30 -3.32 -6.07
C PHE A 23 -2.97 -4.66 -6.33
N ASP A 24 -2.44 -5.39 -7.32
CA ASP A 24 -2.78 -6.79 -7.52
C ASP A 24 -2.26 -7.65 -6.36
N SER A 25 -2.89 -8.82 -6.19
CA SER A 25 -2.61 -9.73 -5.08
C SER A 25 -1.14 -10.18 -4.98
N ASP A 26 -0.42 -10.27 -6.10
CA ASP A 26 0.97 -10.71 -6.11
C ASP A 26 1.92 -9.59 -5.67
N THR A 27 1.66 -8.37 -6.13
CA THR A 27 2.37 -7.17 -5.68
C THR A 27 2.11 -6.88 -4.21
N GLU A 28 0.87 -6.99 -3.74
CA GLU A 28 0.53 -6.81 -2.32
C GLU A 28 1.30 -7.80 -1.43
N LYS A 29 1.31 -9.10 -1.79
CA LYS A 29 2.07 -10.13 -1.06
C LYS A 29 3.55 -9.83 -1.04
N ARG A 30 4.12 -9.36 -2.17
CA ARG A 30 5.54 -9.02 -2.27
C ARG A 30 5.89 -7.84 -1.37
N LEU A 31 5.10 -6.78 -1.38
CA LEU A 31 5.31 -5.60 -0.54
C LEU A 31 5.22 -5.92 0.95
N VAL A 32 4.26 -6.79 1.32
CA VAL A 32 4.08 -7.24 2.70
C VAL A 32 5.20 -8.20 3.14
N ALA A 33 5.58 -9.16 2.29
CA ALA A 33 6.68 -10.10 2.56
C ALA A 33 8.02 -9.37 2.75
N GLN A 34 8.24 -8.29 2.01
CA GLN A 34 9.44 -7.45 2.11
C GLN A 34 9.36 -6.39 3.23
N LYS A 35 8.26 -6.38 4.00
CA LYS A 35 7.99 -5.40 5.07
C LYS A 35 8.04 -3.94 4.58
N PHE A 36 7.68 -3.71 3.31
CA PHE A 36 7.48 -2.35 2.78
C PHE A 36 6.07 -1.84 3.05
N ALA A 37 5.09 -2.74 3.17
CA ALA A 37 3.71 -2.38 3.41
C ALA A 37 3.00 -3.41 4.28
N GLU A 38 1.81 -3.06 4.77
CA GLU A 38 0.90 -3.95 5.50
C GLU A 38 -0.45 -4.00 4.78
N VAL A 39 -1.11 -5.18 4.78
CA VAL A 39 -2.45 -5.30 4.18
C VAL A 39 -3.43 -4.55 5.06
N VAL A 40 -4.07 -3.55 4.48
CA VAL A 40 -5.17 -2.84 5.13
C VAL A 40 -6.49 -3.21 4.45
N LYS A 41 -7.49 -3.54 5.26
CA LYS A 41 -8.87 -3.59 4.77
C LYS A 41 -9.33 -2.15 4.62
N THR A 42 -9.14 -1.57 3.44
CA THR A 42 -9.68 -0.24 3.17
C THR A 42 -11.20 -0.31 3.30
N PRO A 43 -11.84 0.48 4.19
CA PRO A 43 -13.25 0.74 4.02
C PRO A 43 -13.41 1.42 2.66
N ALA A 44 -14.35 0.93 1.86
CA ALA A 44 -14.66 1.50 0.56
C ALA A 44 -15.33 2.87 0.73
N LYS A 45 -14.58 3.93 1.04
CA LYS A 45 -14.85 5.35 0.70
C LYS A 45 -13.89 6.32 1.39
N SER A 46 -13.17 7.07 0.55
CA SER A 46 -12.95 8.53 0.57
C SER A 46 -12.69 9.25 1.89
N ASP A 47 -11.53 9.92 1.98
CA ASP A 47 -11.41 11.29 2.50
C ASP A 47 -10.09 11.91 1.99
N GLN A 48 -10.11 12.47 0.77
CA GLN A 48 -9.27 13.63 0.43
C GLN A 48 -10.27 14.78 0.34
N ALA A 49 -10.46 15.47 1.47
CA ALA A 49 -11.18 16.73 1.56
C ALA A 49 -10.26 17.91 1.22
#